data_AF-A0A7W0FY39-F1
#
_entry.id   AF-A0A7W0FY39-F1
#
_cell.length_a   1.000
_cell.length_b   1.000
_cell.length_c   1.000
_cell.angle_alpha   90.00
_cell.angle_beta   90.00
_cell.angle_gamma   90.00
#
_symmetry.space_group_name_H-M   'P 1'
#
loop_
_entity.id
_entity.type
_entity.pdbx_description
1 polymer ?
#
loop_
_entity_poly.entity_id
_entity_poly.type
_entity_poly.pdbx_seq_one_letter_code
_entity_poly.pdbx_strand_id
1 'polypeptide(L)'
;MLKLSHSNMTFFSGTIWFAIGFFLLQLGLRLIFDSTGTPEGSTPLLNSFNSVLAAQEAAIVITGVALYLGFLKAKHILSKSANRSVAHIQTLPNPGEVRFMYSRNYYFLLGGMVLLGMSFKYLGLPNDVRGFIDILIGSALINGAIHYYRIALDLRKQESIA
;
A
#
# COMPACT_ATOMS: atom_id res chain seq x y z
N MET A 1 17.45 -7.98 23.17
CA MET A 1 16.85 -7.96 21.82
C MET A 1 15.38 -8.34 21.97
N LEU A 2 14.45 -7.59 21.36
CA LEU A 2 13.01 -7.88 21.45
C LEU A 2 12.70 -9.18 20.71
N LYS A 3 12.17 -10.17 21.44
CA LYS A 3 11.66 -11.44 20.90
C LYS A 3 10.13 -11.37 20.88
N LEU A 4 9.52 -11.74 19.77
CA LEU A 4 8.06 -11.72 19.60
C LEU A 4 7.56 -13.08 19.08
N SER A 5 6.30 -13.41 19.40
CA SER A 5 5.64 -14.58 18.82
C SER A 5 5.34 -14.36 17.34
N HIS A 6 5.13 -15.45 16.59
CA HIS A 6 4.82 -15.39 15.16
C HIS A 6 3.55 -14.58 14.89
N SER A 7 2.55 -14.70 15.77
CA SER A 7 1.32 -13.89 15.69
C SER A 7 1.63 -12.40 15.81
N ASN A 8 2.37 -11.98 16.85
CA ASN A 8 2.71 -10.57 17.07
C ASN A 8 3.59 -9.99 15.94
N MET A 9 4.51 -10.79 15.41
CA MET A 9 5.35 -10.41 14.26
C MET A 9 4.50 -10.19 12.99
N THR A 10 3.54 -11.07 12.75
CA THR A 10 2.61 -10.96 11.62
C THR A 10 1.69 -9.76 11.77
N PHE A 11 1.17 -9.53 12.98
CA PHE A 11 0.32 -8.38 13.29
C PHE A 11 1.07 -7.05 13.05
N PHE A 12 2.30 -6.95 13.55
CA PHE A 12 3.14 -5.76 13.37
C PHE A 12 3.41 -5.45 11.89
N SER A 13 3.65 -6.48 11.08
CA SER A 13 3.80 -6.32 9.62
C SER A 13 2.54 -5.75 8.97
N GLY A 14 1.35 -6.25 9.38
CA GLY A 14 0.07 -5.70 8.95
C GLY A 14 -0.08 -4.22 9.32
N THR A 15 0.33 -3.84 10.52
CA THR A 15 0.29 -2.43 10.98
C THR A 15 1.17 -1.51 10.15
N ILE A 16 2.38 -1.94 9.78
CA ILE A 16 3.26 -1.16 8.89
C ILE A 16 2.58 -0.93 7.53
N TRP A 17 2.05 -1.99 6.92
CA TRP A 17 1.37 -1.87 5.62
C TRP A 17 0.14 -0.98 5.69
N PHE A 18 -0.64 -1.10 6.77
CA PHE A 18 -1.81 -0.26 6.98
C PHE A 18 -1.42 1.21 7.13
N ALA A 19 -0.41 1.52 7.96
CA ALA A 19 0.04 2.89 8.20
C ALA A 19 0.58 3.55 6.93
N ILE A 20 1.43 2.85 6.17
CA ILE A 20 1.95 3.35 4.88
C ILE A 20 0.81 3.51 3.89
N GLY A 21 -0.10 2.53 3.80
CA GLY A 21 -1.23 2.56 2.90
C GLY A 21 -2.17 3.73 3.17
N PHE A 22 -2.48 3.99 4.44
CA PHE A 22 -3.29 5.13 4.88
C PHE A 22 -2.63 6.47 4.56
N PHE A 23 -1.33 6.59 4.84
CA PHE A 23 -0.56 7.79 4.52
C PHE A 23 -0.55 8.09 3.00
N LEU A 24 -0.30 7.09 2.17
CA LEU A 24 -0.32 7.24 0.71
C LEU A 24 -1.71 7.58 0.18
N LEU A 25 -2.76 6.97 0.73
CA LEU A 25 -4.13 7.27 0.35
C LEU A 25 -4.45 8.75 0.63
N GLN A 26 -4.11 9.25 1.83
CA GLN A 26 -4.33 10.64 2.20
C GLN A 26 -3.52 11.61 1.30
N LEU A 27 -2.24 11.28 1.04
CA LEU A 27 -1.39 12.06 0.16
C LEU A 27 -1.96 12.12 -1.26
N GLY A 28 -2.39 10.97 -1.80
CA GLY A 28 -2.89 10.89 -3.16
C GLY A 28 -4.22 11.61 -3.35
N LEU A 29 -5.14 11.49 -2.38
CA LEU A 29 -6.38 12.27 -2.36
C LEU A 29 -6.08 13.77 -2.40
N ARG A 30 -5.20 14.24 -1.51
CA ARG A 30 -4.80 15.64 -1.47
C ARG A 30 -4.24 16.10 -2.83
N LEU A 31 -3.35 15.33 -3.44
CA LEU A 31 -2.75 15.67 -4.74
C LEU A 31 -3.80 15.77 -5.86
N ILE A 32 -4.77 14.84 -5.92
CA ILE A 32 -5.84 14.90 -6.93
C ILE A 32 -6.73 16.12 -6.72
N PHE A 33 -7.17 16.39 -5.48
CA PHE A 33 -8.05 17.52 -5.21
C PHE A 33 -7.34 18.87 -5.40
N ASP A 34 -6.09 19.00 -4.98
CA ASP A 34 -5.28 20.21 -5.23
C ASP A 34 -5.09 20.45 -6.74
N SER A 35 -5.07 19.39 -7.56
CA SER A 35 -4.94 19.48 -9.03
C SER A 35 -6.22 19.96 -9.74
N THR A 36 -7.37 20.01 -9.06
CA THR A 36 -8.62 20.53 -9.65
C THR A 36 -8.62 22.05 -9.84
N GLY A 37 -7.79 22.76 -9.08
CA GLY A 37 -7.65 24.22 -9.16
C GLY A 37 -6.48 24.70 -10.02
N THR A 38 -5.71 23.80 -10.63
CA THR A 38 -4.52 24.15 -11.43
C THR A 38 -4.87 24.42 -12.90
N PRO A 39 -4.13 25.31 -13.60
CA PRO A 39 -4.38 25.64 -15.00
C PRO A 39 -4.30 24.42 -15.94
N GLU A 40 -5.15 24.44 -16.98
CA GLU A 40 -5.19 23.46 -18.06
C GLU A 40 -3.79 23.25 -18.67
N GLY A 41 -3.37 21.99 -18.82
CA GLY A 41 -2.04 21.60 -19.29
C GLY A 41 -1.13 20.95 -18.24
N SER A 42 -1.40 21.14 -16.95
CA SER A 42 -0.59 20.58 -15.84
C SER A 42 -1.09 19.22 -15.34
N THR A 43 -2.24 18.76 -15.85
CA THR A 43 -3.08 17.69 -15.27
C THR A 43 -3.66 16.76 -16.34
N PRO A 44 -2.83 15.90 -16.96
CA PRO A 44 -3.24 15.07 -18.09
C PRO A 44 -4.44 14.15 -17.82
N LEU A 45 -4.57 13.60 -16.60
CA LEU A 45 -5.69 12.72 -16.26
C LEU A 45 -6.98 13.51 -16.12
N LEU A 46 -6.97 14.65 -15.43
CA LEU A 46 -8.17 15.48 -15.27
C LEU A 46 -8.60 16.09 -16.61
N ASN A 47 -7.65 16.56 -17.41
CA ASN A 47 -7.93 17.15 -18.73
C ASN A 47 -8.57 16.15 -19.71
N SER A 48 -8.32 14.85 -19.53
CA SER A 48 -8.95 13.80 -20.35
C SER A 48 -10.48 13.72 -20.15
N PHE A 49 -11.00 14.24 -19.03
CA PHE A 49 -12.43 14.21 -18.69
C PHE A 49 -13.10 15.60 -18.72
N ASN A 50 -12.33 16.69 -18.86
CA ASN A 50 -12.88 18.07 -18.89
C ASN A 50 -13.90 18.32 -20.02
N SER A 51 -13.90 17.50 -21.08
CA SER A 51 -14.87 17.61 -22.17
C SER A 51 -16.27 17.10 -21.82
N VAL A 52 -16.39 16.30 -20.74
CA VAL A 52 -17.64 15.62 -20.37
C VAL A 52 -18.06 15.96 -18.93
N LEU A 53 -17.10 16.18 -18.04
CA LEU A 53 -17.31 16.32 -16.60
C LEU A 53 -16.63 17.57 -16.05
N ALA A 54 -17.18 18.12 -14.97
CA ALA A 54 -16.48 19.15 -14.21
C ALA A 54 -15.22 18.57 -13.55
N ALA A 55 -14.19 19.39 -13.32
CA ALA A 55 -12.92 18.95 -12.75
C ALA A 55 -13.06 18.20 -11.40
N GLN A 56 -14.02 18.60 -10.57
CA GLN A 56 -14.32 17.94 -9.30
C GLN A 56 -14.95 16.55 -9.49
N GLU A 57 -15.86 16.40 -10.46
CA GLU A 57 -16.48 15.12 -10.78
C GLU A 57 -15.46 14.15 -11.37
N ALA A 58 -14.60 14.64 -12.27
CA ALA A 58 -13.49 13.88 -12.82
C ALA A 58 -12.54 13.39 -11.71
N ALA A 59 -12.20 14.23 -10.74
CA ALA A 59 -11.38 13.85 -9.59
C ALA A 59 -11.99 12.71 -8.76
N ILE A 60 -13.32 12.74 -8.54
CA ILE A 60 -14.04 11.68 -7.83
C ILE A 60 -14.01 10.38 -8.64
N VAL A 61 -14.26 10.45 -9.95
CA VAL A 61 -14.24 9.27 -10.84
C VAL A 61 -12.85 8.63 -10.87
N ILE A 62 -11.80 9.44 -11.08
CA ILE A 62 -10.40 8.97 -11.11
C ILE A 62 -10.03 8.33 -9.77
N THR A 63 -10.42 8.94 -8.65
CA THR A 63 -10.23 8.37 -7.31
C THR A 63 -10.95 7.02 -7.18
N GLY A 64 -12.20 6.93 -7.63
CA GLY A 64 -12.96 5.67 -7.62
C GLY A 64 -12.29 4.57 -8.43
N VAL A 65 -11.80 4.90 -9.63
CA VAL A 65 -11.04 3.96 -10.48
C VAL A 65 -9.74 3.53 -9.79
N ALA A 66 -8.98 4.46 -9.20
CA ALA A 66 -7.75 4.16 -8.48
C ALA A 66 -7.99 3.20 -7.31
N LEU A 67 -9.03 3.46 -6.51
CA LEU A 67 -9.45 2.61 -5.39
C LEU A 67 -9.82 1.19 -5.88
N TYR A 68 -10.61 1.11 -6.95
CA TYR A 68 -11.04 -0.16 -7.54
C TYR A 68 -9.86 -0.99 -8.07
N LEU A 69 -8.96 -0.35 -8.84
CA LEU A 69 -7.75 -1.01 -9.35
C LEU A 69 -6.82 -1.42 -8.21
N GLY A 70 -6.68 -0.60 -7.18
CA GLY A 70 -5.93 -0.91 -5.97
C GLY A 70 -6.45 -2.17 -5.28
N PHE A 71 -7.78 -2.28 -5.13
CA PHE A 71 -8.44 -3.46 -4.58
C PHE A 71 -8.18 -4.72 -5.42
N LEU A 72 -8.34 -4.65 -6.74
CA LEU A 72 -8.07 -5.79 -7.64
C LEU A 72 -6.62 -6.27 -7.55
N LYS A 73 -5.67 -5.32 -7.52
CA LYS A 73 -4.24 -5.61 -7.41
C LYS A 73 -3.89 -6.22 -6.05
N ALA A 74 -4.52 -5.74 -4.97
CA ALA A 74 -4.33 -6.28 -3.62
C ALA A 74 -4.72 -7.75 -3.53
N LYS A 75 -5.88 -8.10 -4.09
CA LYS A 75 -6.42 -9.46 -4.03
C LYS A 75 -5.50 -10.51 -4.67
N HIS A 76 -4.81 -10.16 -5.75
CA HIS A 76 -4.01 -11.12 -6.53
C HIS A 76 -2.52 -11.12 -6.20
N ILE A 77 -1.92 -9.94 -5.99
CA ILE A 77 -0.47 -9.79 -5.85
C ILE A 77 -0.06 -9.68 -4.38
N LEU A 78 -0.75 -8.82 -3.63
CA LEU A 78 -0.35 -8.55 -2.24
C LEU A 78 -0.72 -9.71 -1.30
N SER A 79 -1.80 -10.43 -1.58
CA SER A 79 -2.12 -11.68 -0.86
C SER A 79 -1.00 -12.71 -0.94
N LYS A 80 -0.46 -12.94 -2.14
CA LYS A 80 0.70 -13.83 -2.35
C LYS A 80 1.94 -13.33 -1.61
N SER A 81 2.20 -12.02 -1.66
CA SER A 81 3.32 -11.41 -0.95
C SER A 81 3.20 -11.55 0.57
N ALA A 82 2.01 -11.30 1.12
CA ALA A 82 1.71 -11.46 2.54
C ALA A 82 1.92 -12.91 2.99
N ASN A 83 1.35 -13.88 2.27
CA ASN A 83 1.53 -15.29 2.56
C ASN A 83 3.00 -15.72 2.53
N ARG A 84 3.78 -15.23 1.56
CA ARG A 84 5.23 -15.51 1.48
C ARG A 84 5.98 -14.91 2.67
N SER A 85 5.61 -13.71 3.10
CA SER A 85 6.20 -13.06 4.27
C SER A 85 5.87 -13.83 5.55
N VAL A 86 4.63 -14.29 5.73
CA VAL A 86 4.25 -15.10 6.89
C VAL A 86 4.93 -16.45 6.88
N ALA A 87 5.00 -17.12 5.72
CA ALA A 87 5.72 -18.39 5.59
C ALA A 87 7.19 -18.25 6.01
N HIS A 88 7.84 -17.11 5.71
CA HIS A 88 9.18 -16.80 6.22
C HIS A 88 9.21 -16.55 7.73
N ILE A 89 8.21 -15.87 8.31
CA ILE A 89 8.14 -15.69 9.77
C ILE A 89 8.01 -17.04 10.48
N GLN A 90 7.23 -17.97 9.91
CA GLN A 90 7.02 -19.30 10.49
C GLN A 90 8.26 -20.21 10.47
N THR A 91 9.25 -19.95 9.60
CA THR A 91 10.51 -20.70 9.61
C THR A 91 11.48 -20.22 10.69
N LEU A 92 11.19 -19.08 11.35
CA LEU A 92 12.00 -18.57 12.45
C LEU A 92 11.67 -19.31 13.76
N PRO A 93 12.65 -19.49 14.68
CA PRO A 93 12.37 -20.02 16.00
C PRO A 93 11.31 -19.16 16.72
N ASN A 94 10.40 -19.79 17.47
CA ASN A 94 9.38 -19.09 18.25
C ASN A 94 9.78 -19.10 19.75
N PRO A 95 10.05 -17.95 20.40
CA PRO A 95 9.92 -16.57 19.90
C PRO A 95 11.13 -16.11 19.09
N GLY A 96 10.86 -15.40 17.99
CA GLY A 96 11.84 -14.99 16.98
C GLY A 96 12.32 -13.56 17.17
N GLU A 97 13.50 -13.24 16.61
CA GLU A 97 14.03 -11.88 16.63
C GLU A 97 13.41 -11.02 15.52
N VAL A 98 12.95 -9.81 15.89
CA VAL A 98 12.29 -8.87 14.98
C VAL A 98 13.16 -8.47 13.77
N ARG A 99 14.49 -8.47 13.92
CA ARG A 99 15.43 -8.11 12.85
C ARG A 99 15.38 -9.05 11.64
N PHE A 100 14.97 -10.31 11.85
CA PHE A 100 14.90 -11.33 10.80
C PHE A 100 13.48 -11.53 10.25
N MET A 101 12.52 -10.68 10.66
CA MET A 101 11.13 -10.73 10.21
C MET A 101 10.98 -10.61 8.70
N TYR A 102 11.84 -9.82 8.05
CA TYR A 102 11.86 -9.66 6.60
C TYR A 102 13.11 -10.28 5.98
N SER A 103 12.91 -11.01 4.88
CA SER A 103 14.04 -11.51 4.09
C SER A 103 14.84 -10.35 3.48
N ARG A 104 16.13 -10.56 3.21
CA ARG A 104 16.99 -9.54 2.56
C ARG A 104 16.40 -9.08 1.21
N ASN A 105 15.79 -10.00 0.46
CA ASN A 105 15.11 -9.71 -0.81
C ASN A 105 13.90 -8.79 -0.63
N TYR A 106 13.20 -8.88 0.50
CA TYR A 106 12.07 -8.00 0.80
C TYR A 106 12.52 -6.56 1.03
N TYR A 107 13.66 -6.34 1.71
CA TYR A 107 14.23 -5.00 1.85
C TYR A 107 14.63 -4.39 0.51
N PHE A 108 15.19 -5.18 -0.42
CA PHE A 108 15.48 -4.71 -1.78
C PHE A 108 14.21 -4.32 -2.53
N LEU A 109 13.15 -5.13 -2.45
CA LEU A 109 11.87 -4.84 -3.07
C LEU A 109 11.27 -3.53 -2.52
N LEU A 110 11.27 -3.38 -1.19
CA LEU A 110 10.76 -2.20 -0.52
C LEU A 110 11.57 -0.95 -0.87
N GLY A 111 12.90 -1.05 -0.88
CA GLY A 111 13.79 0.01 -1.36
C GLY A 111 13.52 0.39 -2.81
N GLY A 112 13.30 -0.59 -3.69
CA GLY A 112 12.94 -0.35 -5.09
C GLY A 112 11.62 0.41 -5.24
N MET A 113 10.58 0.04 -4.48
CA MET A 113 9.28 0.73 -4.51
C MET A 113 9.40 2.19 -4.02
N VAL A 114 10.19 2.43 -2.97
CA VAL A 114 10.45 3.78 -2.46
C VAL A 114 11.24 4.61 -3.47
N LEU A 115 12.32 4.06 -4.03
CA LEU A 115 13.12 4.74 -5.05
C LEU A 115 12.29 5.09 -6.28
N LEU A 116 11.41 4.19 -6.70
CA LEU A 116 10.49 4.44 -7.80
C LEU A 116 9.55 5.61 -7.47
N GLY A 117 8.96 5.64 -6.26
CA GLY A 117 8.16 6.78 -5.80
C GLY A 117 8.94 8.10 -5.75
N MET A 118 10.21 8.07 -5.31
CA MET A 118 11.08 9.25 -5.33
C MET A 118 11.40 9.68 -6.77
N SER A 119 11.63 8.73 -7.68
CA SER A 119 11.92 9.03 -9.08
C SER A 119 10.78 9.77 -9.75
N PHE A 120 9.53 9.47 -9.40
CA PHE A 120 8.37 10.21 -9.90
C PHE A 120 8.38 11.68 -9.48
N LYS A 121 8.80 11.97 -8.24
CA LYS A 121 8.99 13.35 -7.79
C LYS A 121 10.11 14.06 -8.56
N TYR A 122 11.21 13.35 -8.84
CA TYR A 122 12.37 13.94 -9.52
C TYR A 122 12.13 14.16 -11.03
N LEU A 123 11.37 13.26 -11.67
CA LEU A 123 11.01 13.34 -13.09
C LEU A 123 9.91 14.36 -13.37
N GLY A 124 9.40 15.06 -12.34
CA GLY A 124 8.37 16.07 -12.51
C GLY A 124 7.03 15.50 -12.95
N LEU A 125 6.66 14.28 -12.48
CA LEU A 125 5.35 13.72 -12.82
C LEU A 125 4.23 14.67 -12.35
N PRO A 126 3.20 14.87 -13.19
CA PRO A 126 2.01 15.63 -12.81
C PRO A 126 1.37 15.14 -11.52
N ASN A 127 0.86 16.10 -10.71
CA ASN A 127 0.31 15.81 -9.39
C ASN A 127 -0.93 14.92 -9.45
N ASP A 128 -1.74 15.01 -10.50
CA ASP A 128 -2.91 14.16 -10.71
C ASP A 128 -2.52 12.69 -10.97
N VAL A 129 -1.49 12.45 -11.79
CA VAL A 129 -0.95 11.10 -12.05
C VAL A 129 -0.33 10.53 -10.79
N ARG A 130 0.47 11.32 -10.09
CA ARG A 130 1.08 10.92 -8.83
C ARG A 130 0.01 10.61 -7.79
N GLY A 131 -1.00 11.46 -7.68
CA GLY A 131 -2.11 11.27 -6.76
C GLY A 131 -2.89 9.99 -7.06
N PHE A 132 -3.15 9.70 -8.34
CA PHE A 132 -3.76 8.45 -8.79
C PHE A 132 -2.95 7.22 -8.36
N ILE A 133 -1.62 7.25 -8.59
CA ILE A 133 -0.72 6.16 -8.21
C ILE A 133 -0.70 5.97 -6.68
N ASP A 134 -0.62 7.07 -5.92
CA ASP A 134 -0.57 7.03 -4.46
C ASP A 134 -1.89 6.47 -3.86
N ILE A 135 -3.04 6.84 -4.41
CA ILE A 135 -4.35 6.24 -4.02
C ILE A 135 -4.39 4.75 -4.36
N LEU A 136 -3.94 4.37 -5.56
CA LEU A 136 -3.93 2.98 -6.02
C LEU A 136 -3.05 2.12 -5.11
N ILE A 137 -1.83 2.57 -4.82
CA ILE A 137 -0.89 1.86 -3.95
C ILE A 137 -1.40 1.86 -2.50
N GLY A 138 -1.91 2.99 -2.02
CA GLY A 138 -2.46 3.14 -0.68
C GLY A 138 -3.61 2.18 -0.41
N SER A 139 -4.60 2.17 -1.30
CA SER A 139 -5.71 1.21 -1.29
C SER A 139 -5.22 -0.23 -1.32
N ALA A 140 -4.23 -0.52 -2.18
CA ALA A 140 -3.70 -1.88 -2.28
C ALA A 140 -3.06 -2.34 -0.96
N LEU A 141 -2.23 -1.50 -0.33
CA LEU A 141 -1.55 -1.80 0.94
C LEU A 141 -2.52 -1.99 2.10
N ILE A 142 -3.55 -1.14 2.21
CA ILE A 142 -4.59 -1.28 3.25
C ILE A 142 -5.29 -2.64 3.11
N ASN A 143 -5.68 -3.01 1.88
CA ASN A 143 -6.30 -4.30 1.62
C ASN A 143 -5.33 -5.48 1.89
N GLY A 144 -4.04 -5.31 1.58
CA GLY A 144 -3.01 -6.29 1.93
C GLY A 144 -2.81 -6.46 3.44
N ALA A 145 -2.86 -5.37 4.20
CA ALA A 145 -2.73 -5.38 5.67
C ALA A 145 -3.86 -6.17 6.34
N ILE A 146 -5.09 -6.09 5.82
CA ILE A 146 -6.22 -6.90 6.31
C ILE A 146 -5.89 -8.40 6.21
N HIS A 147 -5.17 -8.81 5.17
CA HIS A 147 -4.78 -10.21 5.02
C HIS A 147 -3.76 -10.64 6.07
N TYR A 148 -2.80 -9.78 6.43
CA TYR A 148 -1.88 -10.02 7.55
C TYR A 148 -2.63 -10.17 8.86
N TYR A 149 -3.60 -9.30 9.15
CA TYR A 149 -4.38 -9.38 10.39
C TYR A 149 -5.18 -10.68 10.49
N ARG A 150 -5.78 -11.15 9.39
CA ARG A 150 -6.47 -12.44 9.36
C ARG A 150 -5.53 -13.58 9.74
N ILE A 151 -4.36 -13.64 9.10
CA ILE A 151 -3.39 -14.71 9.38
C ILE A 151 -2.83 -14.61 10.81
N ALA A 152 -2.58 -13.39 11.30
CA ALA A 152 -2.11 -13.18 12.68
C ALA A 152 -3.12 -13.68 13.72
N LEU A 153 -4.42 -13.47 13.49
CA LEU A 153 -5.49 -13.96 14.37
C LEU A 153 -5.56 -15.49 14.36
N ASP A 154 -5.44 -16.11 13.19
CA ASP A 154 -5.43 -17.58 13.06
C ASP A 154 -4.23 -18.19 13.81
N LEU A 155 -3.05 -17.58 13.68
CA LEU A 155 -1.85 -18.01 14.40
C LEU A 155 -1.99 -17.84 15.91
N ARG A 156 -2.58 -16.74 16.37
CA ARG A 156 -2.82 -16.51 17.81
C ARG A 156 -3.73 -17.59 18.41
N LYS A 157 -4.75 -18.00 17.66
CA LYS A 157 -5.65 -19.07 18.08
C LYS A 157 -4.92 -20.41 18.22
N GLN A 158 -4.03 -20.74 17.28
CA GLN A 158 -3.20 -21.93 17.35
C GLN A 158 -2.23 -21.89 18.54
N GLU A 159 -1.57 -20.76 18.77
CA GLU A 159 -0.66 -20.54 19.91
C GLU A 159 -1.37 -20.66 21.28
N SER A 160 -2.68 -20.39 21.35
CA SER A 160 -3.45 -20.52 22.60
C SER A 160 -3.92 -21.94 22.93
N ILE A 161 -3.86 -22.86 21.96
CA ILE A 161 -4.33 -24.25 22.10
C ILE A 161 -3.15 -25.22 22.35
N ALA A 162 -1.93 -24.81 21.97
CA ALA A 162 -0.69 -25.55 22.18
C ALA A 162 -0.06 -25.25 23.55
#